data_AF-A0A2Z3DK77-F1
#
_entry.id   AF-A0A2Z3DK77-F1
#
_cell.length_a   1.000
_cell.length_b   1.000
_cell.length_c   1.000
_cell.angle_alpha   90.00
_cell.angle_beta   90.00
_cell.angle_gamma   90.00
#
_symmetry.space_group_name_H-M   'P 1'
#
loop_
_entity.id
_entity.type
_entity.pdbx_description
1 polymer ?
#
loop_
_entity_poly.entity_id
_entity_poly.type
_entity_poly.pdbx_seq_one_letter_code
_entity_poly.pdbx_strand_id
1 'polypeptide(L)'
;YDLARVGRYKVNKKLGLHVGEPITSSTLTEEDVVATIEYLVRLHEGQTTMTVPGGVEVPVETDDIDHFGNRRLRTVGELIQNQIRVGMSRMERVVRERMTTQDVEAITPQTLINIRPVVAAIKEFFGTSQLSQFMDQNNPLSGLTHKRRLLALGPGGLSR
;
A
#
# COMPACT_ATOMS: atom_id res chain seq x y z
N TYR A 1 3.78 5.70 -9.15
CA TYR A 1 4.49 5.32 -7.92
C TYR A 1 3.72 5.93 -6.75
N ASP A 2 3.47 5.19 -5.67
CA ASP A 2 2.65 5.64 -4.54
C ASP A 2 3.08 4.93 -3.24
N LEU A 3 3.49 5.69 -2.22
CA LEU A 3 3.91 5.18 -0.91
C LEU A 3 2.72 4.86 0.02
N ALA A 4 1.51 5.26 -0.35
CA ALA A 4 0.36 5.42 0.53
C ALA A 4 0.63 6.39 1.70
N ARG A 5 -0.47 6.85 2.33
CA ARG A 5 -0.38 7.76 3.49
C ARG A 5 0.46 7.19 4.64
N VAL A 6 0.37 5.89 4.87
CA VAL A 6 1.13 5.21 5.92
C VAL A 6 2.62 5.14 5.59
N GLY A 7 2.99 4.91 4.32
CA GLY A 7 4.38 4.92 3.90
C GLY A 7 5.00 6.31 4.02
N ARG A 8 4.29 7.36 3.56
CA ARG A 8 4.75 8.74 3.73
C ARG A 8 4.94 9.11 5.20
N TYR A 9 3.96 8.76 6.06
CA TYR A 9 4.09 8.95 7.51
C TYR A 9 5.35 8.30 8.07
N LYS A 10 5.66 7.07 7.62
CA LYS A 10 6.84 6.32 8.09
C LYS A 10 8.15 6.95 7.64
N VAL A 11 8.25 7.39 6.39
CA VAL A 11 9.44 8.09 5.87
C VAL A 11 9.65 9.41 6.63
N ASN A 12 8.62 10.23 6.73
CA ASN A 12 8.65 11.50 7.46
C ASN A 12 9.13 11.31 8.90
N LYS A 13 8.57 10.32 9.61
CA LYS A 13 8.97 10.02 10.99
C LYS A 13 10.40 9.47 11.10
N LYS A 14 10.85 8.62 10.17
CA LYS A 14 12.19 8.01 10.20
C LYS A 14 13.29 9.01 9.89
N LEU A 15 13.06 9.94 8.96
CA LEU A 15 14.04 10.94 8.54
C LEU A 15 13.89 12.30 9.24
N GLY A 16 12.85 12.49 10.06
CA GLY A 16 12.60 13.75 10.74
C GLY A 16 12.07 14.87 9.83
N LEU A 17 11.57 14.52 8.63
CA LEU A 17 11.06 15.45 7.62
C LEU A 17 9.56 15.68 7.78
N HIS A 18 9.09 16.92 7.60
CA HIS A 18 7.67 17.30 7.62
C HIS A 18 6.90 16.75 8.85
N VAL A 19 7.56 16.67 9.99
CA VAL A 19 6.96 16.15 11.22
C VAL A 19 5.95 17.16 11.75
N GLY A 20 4.67 16.79 11.79
CA GLY A 20 3.57 17.65 12.23
C GLY A 20 2.77 18.28 11.09
N GLU A 21 3.23 18.14 9.84
CA GLU A 21 2.48 18.58 8.67
C GLU A 21 1.44 17.54 8.24
N PRO A 22 0.29 17.97 7.66
CA PRO A 22 -0.69 17.06 7.11
C PRO A 22 -0.11 16.30 5.91
N ILE A 23 -0.29 14.97 5.90
CA ILE A 23 0.19 14.11 4.81
C ILE A 23 -0.69 14.32 3.57
N THR A 24 -0.17 15.10 2.61
CA THR A 24 -0.82 15.39 1.32
C THR A 24 -0.12 14.68 0.16
N SER A 25 1.22 14.70 0.15
CA SER A 25 2.02 14.01 -0.86
C SER A 25 2.10 12.50 -0.57
N SER A 26 1.92 11.69 -1.60
CA SER A 26 2.10 10.24 -1.56
C SER A 26 3.27 9.74 -2.40
N THR A 27 4.06 10.65 -2.96
CA THR A 27 5.25 10.36 -3.77
C THR A 27 6.53 10.73 -3.03
N LEU A 28 7.63 10.05 -3.37
CA LEU A 28 8.96 10.44 -2.91
C LEU A 28 9.38 11.77 -3.52
N THR A 29 10.12 12.56 -2.75
CA THR A 29 10.77 13.80 -3.17
C THR A 29 12.29 13.60 -3.26
N GLU A 30 12.97 14.51 -3.95
CA GLU A 30 14.44 14.51 -4.01
C GLU A 30 15.06 14.69 -2.62
N GLU A 31 14.43 15.51 -1.77
CA GLU A 31 14.82 15.69 -0.37
C GLU A 31 14.81 14.37 0.42
N ASP A 32 13.78 13.53 0.24
CA ASP A 32 13.73 12.21 0.90
C ASP A 32 14.93 11.35 0.50
N VAL A 33 15.33 11.40 -0.77
CA VAL A 33 16.43 10.59 -1.32
C VAL A 33 17.77 11.07 -0.77
N VAL A 34 18.01 12.38 -0.77
CA VAL A 34 19.23 12.98 -0.21
C VAL A 34 19.35 12.66 1.28
N ALA A 35 18.26 12.85 2.04
CA ALA A 35 18.22 12.54 3.48
C ALA A 35 18.43 11.04 3.76
N THR A 36 17.92 10.15 2.90
CA THR A 36 18.14 8.70 3.03
C THR A 36 19.61 8.33 2.84
N ILE A 37 20.27 8.92 1.84
CA ILE A 37 21.71 8.68 1.59
C ILE A 37 22.54 9.23 2.75
N GLU A 38 22.22 10.43 3.23
CA GLU A 38 22.88 11.02 4.40
C GLU A 38 22.72 10.14 5.65
N TYR A 39 21.51 9.65 5.94
CA TYR A 39 21.23 8.74 7.05
C TYR A 39 22.09 7.48 6.95
N LEU A 40 22.20 6.89 5.77
CA LEU A 40 22.99 5.68 5.53
C LEU A 40 24.49 5.89 5.78
N VAL A 41 25.05 7.01 5.32
CA VAL A 41 26.47 7.33 5.53
C VAL A 41 26.76 7.56 7.00
N ARG A 42 25.92 8.34 7.69
CA ARG A 42 26.09 8.59 9.14
C ARG A 42 25.97 7.32 9.98
N LEU A 43 25.06 6.42 9.61
CA LEU A 43 24.93 5.11 10.24
C LEU A 43 26.21 4.28 10.07
N HIS A 44 26.83 4.33 8.88
CA HIS A 44 28.10 3.65 8.62
C HIS A 44 29.26 4.23 9.42
N GLU A 45 29.30 5.55 9.62
CA GLU A 45 30.28 6.25 10.46
C GLU A 45 30.08 6.03 11.97
N GLY A 46 28.98 5.38 12.38
CA GLY A 46 28.66 5.13 13.79
C GLY A 46 28.11 6.33 14.54
N GLN A 47 27.59 7.35 13.83
CA GLN A 47 26.87 8.45 14.46
C GLN A 47 25.54 7.95 15.04
N THR A 48 25.09 8.54 16.15
CA THR A 48 23.89 8.10 16.87
C THR A 48 22.68 9.02 16.64
N THR A 49 22.89 10.24 16.15
CA THR A 49 21.82 11.19 15.84
C THR A 49 22.08 11.93 14.54
N MET A 50 21.01 12.39 13.89
CA MET A 50 21.06 13.18 12.66
C MET A 50 19.91 14.19 12.67
N THR A 51 20.19 15.38 12.14
CA THR A 51 19.18 16.40 11.88
C THR A 51 19.30 16.84 10.43
N VAL A 52 18.27 16.55 9.63
CA VAL A 52 18.19 17.02 8.24
C VAL A 52 17.95 18.55 8.25
N PRO A 53 18.48 19.33 7.29
CA PRO A 53 18.20 20.76 7.22
C PRO A 53 16.69 21.05 7.20
N GLY A 54 16.19 21.81 8.17
CA GLY A 54 14.75 22.10 8.32
C GLY A 54 13.91 20.98 8.94
N GLY A 55 14.53 19.85 9.29
CA GLY A 55 13.90 18.72 9.97
C GLY A 55 14.09 18.71 11.49
N VAL A 56 13.53 17.69 12.12
CA VAL A 56 13.69 17.39 13.55
C VAL A 56 14.84 16.39 13.74
N GLU A 57 15.56 16.51 14.85
CA GLU A 57 16.58 15.53 15.23
C GLU A 57 15.98 14.13 15.42
N VAL A 58 16.62 13.13 14.79
CA VAL A 58 16.21 11.73 14.85
C VAL A 58 17.39 10.83 15.22
N PRO A 59 17.15 9.69 15.90
CA PRO A 59 18.17 8.70 16.14
C PRO A 59 18.60 8.01 14.84
N VAL A 60 19.90 7.75 14.73
CA VAL A 60 20.51 6.99 13.64
C VAL A 60 20.73 5.55 14.14
N GLU A 61 19.85 4.65 13.71
CA GLU A 61 19.82 3.27 14.16
C GLU A 61 19.27 2.34 13.08
N THR A 62 19.67 1.06 13.16
CA THR A 62 19.13 0.00 12.32
C THR A 62 17.69 -0.36 12.72
N ASP A 63 16.83 -0.60 11.74
CA ASP A 63 15.45 -0.99 12.01
C ASP A 63 15.31 -2.50 12.22
N ASP A 64 14.54 -2.89 13.25
CA ASP A 64 14.04 -4.25 13.39
C ASP A 64 12.79 -4.46 12.49
N ILE A 65 12.88 -5.42 11.59
CA ILE A 65 11.81 -5.76 10.64
C ILE A 65 10.64 -6.51 11.29
N ASP A 66 10.85 -7.15 12.44
CA ASP A 66 9.84 -7.93 13.15
C ASP A 66 9.04 -7.09 14.15
N HIS A 67 9.58 -5.94 14.58
CA HIS A 67 8.88 -5.00 15.43
C HIS A 67 7.54 -4.57 14.79
N PHE A 68 6.42 -4.64 15.53
CA PHE A 68 5.08 -4.28 15.00
C PHE A 68 4.93 -2.81 14.59
N GLY A 69 5.86 -1.95 14.99
CA GLY A 69 5.98 -0.63 14.39
C GLY A 69 6.30 -0.71 12.89
N ASN A 70 7.14 -1.65 12.46
CA ASN A 70 7.60 -1.82 11.08
C ASN A 70 6.86 -2.94 10.34
N ARG A 71 6.15 -3.79 11.08
CA ARG A 71 5.32 -4.87 10.52
C ARG A 71 3.84 -4.51 10.53
N ARG A 72 3.30 -4.21 9.35
CA ARG A 72 1.92 -3.74 9.18
C ARG A 72 0.95 -4.87 8.83
N LEU A 73 -0.19 -4.91 9.52
CA LEU A 73 -1.31 -5.77 9.17
C LEU A 73 -2.20 -5.10 8.10
N ARG A 74 -2.49 -5.82 7.02
CA ARG A 74 -3.50 -5.44 6.03
C ARG A 74 -4.81 -6.16 6.37
N THR A 75 -5.87 -5.39 6.61
CA THR A 75 -7.20 -5.95 6.91
C THR A 75 -8.00 -6.24 5.64
N VAL A 76 -9.12 -6.94 5.79
CA VAL A 76 -10.00 -7.32 4.68
C VAL A 76 -10.39 -6.13 3.79
N GLY A 77 -10.70 -4.98 4.39
CA GLY A 77 -11.07 -3.77 3.63
C GLY A 77 -9.97 -3.28 2.71
N GLU A 78 -8.72 -3.28 3.18
CA GLU A 78 -7.57 -2.88 2.36
C GLU A 78 -7.27 -3.89 1.25
N LEU A 79 -7.39 -5.18 1.55
CA LEU A 79 -7.21 -6.23 0.55
C LEU A 79 -8.21 -6.07 -0.60
N ILE A 80 -9.49 -5.87 -0.28
CA ILE A 80 -10.54 -5.64 -1.27
C ILE A 80 -10.30 -4.31 -2.02
N GLN A 81 -9.93 -3.23 -1.31
CA GLN A 81 -9.63 -1.95 -1.93
C GLN A 81 -8.51 -2.07 -2.98
N ASN A 82 -7.47 -2.86 -2.71
CA ASN A 82 -6.39 -3.08 -3.66
C ASN A 82 -6.88 -3.83 -4.92
N GLN A 83 -7.76 -4.81 -4.77
CA GLN A 83 -8.34 -5.53 -5.92
C GLN A 83 -9.25 -4.63 -6.76
N ILE A 84 -10.07 -3.81 -6.10
CA ILE A 84 -10.89 -2.80 -6.78
C ILE A 84 -9.99 -1.80 -7.52
N ARG A 85 -8.90 -1.32 -6.91
CA ARG A 85 -7.94 -0.42 -7.55
C ARG A 85 -7.34 -1.03 -8.82
N VAL A 86 -6.92 -2.30 -8.78
CA VAL A 86 -6.42 -3.02 -9.96
C VAL A 86 -7.50 -3.15 -11.03
N GLY A 87 -8.73 -3.50 -10.64
CA GLY A 87 -9.87 -3.55 -11.56
C GLY A 87 -10.18 -2.20 -12.22
N MET A 88 -10.13 -1.13 -11.44
CA MET A 88 -10.33 0.25 -11.91
C MET A 88 -9.22 0.68 -12.87
N SER A 89 -7.95 0.33 -12.61
CA SER A 89 -6.83 0.63 -13.52
C SER A 89 -7.00 -0.06 -14.89
N ARG A 90 -7.49 -1.31 -14.91
CA ARG A 90 -7.83 -2.02 -16.16
C ARG A 90 -8.97 -1.32 -16.89
N MET A 91 -10.01 -0.90 -16.17
CA MET A 91 -11.14 -0.16 -16.74
C MET A 91 -10.71 1.22 -17.27
N GLU A 92 -9.86 1.95 -16.55
CA GLU A 92 -9.30 3.23 -16.96
C GLU A 92 -8.57 3.12 -18.30
N ARG A 93 -7.77 2.06 -18.49
CA ARG A 93 -7.11 1.79 -19.77
C ARG A 93 -8.11 1.65 -20.92
N VAL A 94 -9.19 0.89 -20.72
CA VAL A 94 -10.26 0.72 -21.72
C VAL A 94 -10.98 2.05 -22.01
N VAL A 95 -11.21 2.87 -20.99
CA VAL A 95 -11.80 4.19 -21.16
C VAL A 95 -10.89 5.09 -22.01
N ARG A 96 -9.59 5.16 -21.69
CA ARG A 96 -8.61 5.95 -22.46
C ARG A 96 -8.55 5.52 -23.93
N GLU A 97 -8.58 4.21 -24.19
CA GLU A 97 -8.59 3.66 -25.55
C GLU A 97 -9.87 4.07 -26.29
N ARG A 98 -11.05 3.87 -25.68
CA ARG A 98 -12.35 4.23 -26.28
C ARG A 98 -12.47 5.72 -26.59
N MET A 99 -11.96 6.57 -25.71
CA MET A 99 -11.95 8.03 -25.92
C MET A 99 -11.17 8.45 -27.18
N THR A 100 -10.17 7.69 -27.60
CA THR A 100 -9.41 7.99 -28.83
C THR A 100 -10.04 7.42 -30.10
N THR A 101 -10.86 6.36 -29.98
CA THR A 101 -11.45 5.65 -31.13
C THR A 101 -12.89 6.05 -31.44
N GLN A 102 -13.63 6.58 -30.46
CA GLN A 102 -15.03 6.95 -30.61
C GLN A 102 -15.17 8.40 -31.05
N ASP A 103 -16.24 8.69 -31.78
CA ASP A 103 -16.60 10.05 -32.19
C ASP A 103 -16.98 10.90 -30.97
N VAL A 104 -16.43 12.11 -30.88
CA VAL A 104 -16.52 13.02 -29.72
C VAL A 104 -17.97 13.38 -29.42
N GLU A 105 -18.81 13.52 -30.44
CA GLU A 105 -20.22 13.91 -30.29
C GLU A 105 -21.11 12.77 -29.77
N ALA A 106 -20.68 11.51 -29.89
CA ALA A 106 -21.45 10.33 -29.49
C ALA A 106 -21.02 9.73 -28.14
N ILE A 107 -19.99 10.30 -27.49
CA ILE A 107 -19.45 9.77 -26.23
C ILE A 107 -20.43 10.04 -25.07
N THR A 108 -20.78 8.97 -24.36
CA THR A 108 -21.50 9.06 -23.07
C THR A 108 -20.78 8.22 -22.03
N PRO A 109 -20.96 8.49 -20.71
CA PRO A 109 -20.34 7.67 -19.67
C PRO A 109 -20.68 6.18 -19.79
N GLN A 110 -21.89 5.85 -20.28
CA GLN A 110 -22.31 4.46 -20.50
C GLN A 110 -21.52 3.77 -21.62
N THR A 111 -21.15 4.49 -22.69
CA THR A 111 -20.36 3.90 -23.78
C THR A 111 -18.90 3.70 -23.41
N LEU A 112 -18.38 4.50 -22.46
CA LEU A 112 -17.00 4.40 -21.98
C LEU A 112 -16.83 3.34 -20.89
N ILE A 113 -17.77 3.23 -19.95
CA ILE A 113 -17.62 2.40 -18.76
C ILE A 113 -17.88 0.92 -19.10
N ASN A 114 -16.86 0.09 -18.91
CA ASN A 114 -16.98 -1.37 -18.93
C ASN A 114 -16.64 -1.92 -17.55
N ILE A 115 -17.64 -2.42 -16.83
CA ILE A 115 -17.48 -2.92 -15.46
C ILE A 115 -16.88 -4.34 -15.38
N ARG A 116 -16.78 -5.07 -16.49
CA ARG A 116 -16.31 -6.47 -16.50
C ARG A 116 -14.94 -6.65 -15.82
N PRO A 117 -13.92 -5.79 -16.03
CA PRO A 117 -12.63 -5.93 -15.36
C PRO A 117 -12.70 -5.76 -13.84
N VAL A 118 -13.60 -4.90 -13.35
CA VAL A 118 -13.80 -4.65 -11.92
C VAL A 118 -14.46 -5.87 -11.26
N VAL A 119 -15.55 -6.36 -11.87
CA VAL A 119 -16.25 -7.56 -11.37
C VAL A 119 -15.35 -8.79 -11.40
N ALA A 120 -14.57 -8.95 -12.47
CA ALA A 120 -13.62 -10.05 -12.59
C ALA A 120 -12.56 -10.03 -11.48
N ALA A 121 -11.97 -8.87 -11.18
CA ALA A 121 -10.98 -8.73 -10.11
C ALA A 121 -11.54 -9.10 -8.73
N ILE A 122 -12.79 -8.70 -8.44
CA ILE A 122 -13.47 -9.07 -7.18
C ILE A 122 -13.73 -10.57 -7.13
N LYS A 123 -14.24 -11.16 -8.22
CA LYS A 123 -14.54 -12.59 -8.31
C LYS A 123 -13.29 -13.45 -8.17
N GLU A 124 -12.19 -13.04 -8.82
CA GLU A 124 -10.89 -13.69 -8.71
C GLU A 124 -10.37 -13.68 -7.27
N PHE A 125 -10.47 -12.54 -6.58
CA PHE A 125 -10.07 -12.44 -5.18
C PHE A 125 -10.82 -13.43 -4.28
N PHE A 126 -12.15 -13.49 -4.35
CA PHE A 126 -12.90 -14.40 -3.49
C PHE A 126 -12.79 -15.87 -3.93
N GLY A 127 -12.56 -16.13 -5.22
CA GLY A 127 -12.53 -17.48 -5.78
C GLY A 127 -11.20 -18.21 -5.63
N THR A 128 -10.07 -17.51 -5.76
CA THR A 128 -8.74 -18.16 -5.86
C THR A 128 -7.69 -17.59 -4.93
N SER A 129 -7.99 -16.55 -4.14
CA SER A 129 -7.01 -15.98 -3.20
C SER A 129 -6.74 -16.92 -2.03
N GLN A 130 -5.46 -17.06 -1.66
CA GLN A 130 -5.04 -17.75 -0.43
C GLN A 130 -5.61 -17.10 0.85
N LEU A 131 -6.00 -15.82 0.76
CA LEU A 131 -6.61 -15.07 1.88
C LEU A 131 -8.13 -15.22 1.93
N SER A 132 -8.76 -15.78 0.88
CA SER A 132 -10.18 -16.13 0.84
C SER A 132 -10.32 -17.62 1.15
N GLN A 133 -10.51 -17.95 2.42
CA GLN A 133 -10.54 -19.34 2.91
C GLN A 133 -11.97 -19.79 3.22
N PHE A 134 -12.26 -21.07 3.03
CA PHE A 134 -13.50 -21.66 3.52
C PHE A 134 -13.56 -21.55 5.05
N MET A 135 -14.68 -21.03 5.56
CA MET A 135 -14.84 -20.82 7.00
C MET A 135 -14.71 -22.13 7.77
N ASP A 136 -13.97 -22.08 8.89
CA ASP A 136 -13.85 -23.23 9.79
C ASP A 136 -15.08 -23.21 10.70
N GLN A 137 -15.88 -24.27 10.63
CA GLN A 137 -17.20 -24.35 11.27
C GLN A 137 -17.36 -25.61 12.11
N ASN A 138 -16.27 -26.24 12.55
CA ASN A 138 -16.34 -27.41 13.42
C ASN A 138 -17.04 -27.11 14.76
N ASN A 139 -16.83 -25.89 15.28
CA ASN A 139 -17.51 -25.37 16.48
C ASN A 139 -17.45 -23.82 16.51
N PRO A 140 -18.25 -23.14 17.36
CA PRO A 140 -18.26 -21.68 17.40
C PRO A 140 -16.89 -21.03 17.68
N LEU A 141 -16.05 -21.69 18.50
CA LEU A 141 -14.71 -21.20 18.83
C LEU A 141 -13.79 -21.26 17.60
N SER A 142 -13.84 -22.33 16.81
CA SER A 142 -13.08 -22.46 15.57
C SER A 142 -13.39 -21.34 14.57
N GLY A 143 -14.68 -21.00 14.42
CA GLY A 143 -15.12 -19.89 13.58
C GLY A 143 -14.62 -18.53 14.06
N LEU A 144 -14.60 -18.30 15.38
CA LEU A 144 -14.05 -17.06 15.96
C LEU A 144 -12.54 -16.97 15.76
N THR A 145 -11.81 -18.05 16.02
CA THR A 145 -10.35 -18.12 15.82
C THR A 145 -9.98 -17.89 14.36
N HIS A 146 -10.73 -18.46 13.41
CA HIS A 146 -10.49 -18.23 11.98
C HIS A 146 -10.68 -16.74 11.63
N LYS A 147 -11.77 -16.11 12.07
CA LYS A 147 -12.04 -14.68 11.79
C LYS A 147 -10.98 -13.72 12.35
N ARG A 148 -10.29 -14.11 13.43
CA ARG A 148 -9.25 -13.30 14.10
C ARG A 148 -7.82 -13.73 13.75
N ARG A 149 -7.65 -14.63 12.77
CA ARG A 149 -6.34 -15.16 12.37
C ARG A 149 -5.50 -14.08 11.68
N LEU A 150 -4.20 -14.05 12.03
CA LEU A 150 -3.19 -13.26 11.34
C LEU A 150 -2.35 -14.19 10.46
N LEU A 151 -2.12 -13.80 9.21
CA LEU A 151 -1.34 -14.57 8.24
C LEU A 151 -0.19 -13.70 7.72
N ALA A 152 1.03 -14.23 7.75
CA ALA A 152 2.21 -13.60 7.15
C ALA A 152 2.47 -14.08 5.71
N LEU A 153 1.80 -15.15 5.29
CA LEU A 153 1.94 -15.77 3.98
C LEU A 153 0.89 -15.22 3.00
N GLY A 154 1.24 -15.23 1.71
CA GLY A 154 0.33 -14.89 0.61
C GLY A 154 0.80 -13.72 -0.25
N PRO A 155 -0.04 -13.26 -1.19
CA PRO A 155 0.33 -12.21 -2.13
C PRO A 155 0.74 -10.92 -1.42
N GLY A 156 2.01 -10.51 -1.60
CA GLY A 156 2.59 -9.33 -0.93
C GLY A 156 3.06 -9.56 0.51
N GLY A 157 3.05 -10.81 0.99
CA GLY A 157 3.70 -11.26 2.23
C GLY A 157 4.93 -12.12 1.94
N LEU A 158 5.26 -13.02 2.86
CA LEU A 158 6.39 -13.95 2.72
C LEU A 158 6.01 -15.16 1.85
N SER A 159 6.96 -15.66 1.06
CA SER A 159 6.86 -16.99 0.45
C SER A 159 7.22 -18.06 1.48
N ARG A 160 6.62 -19.24 1.33
CA ARG A 160 7.06 -20.44 2.05
C ARG A 160 8.27 -21.07 1.34
#